data_AF-A0A7C7XMC0-F1
#
_entry.id   AF-A0A7C7XMC0-F1
#
_cell.length_a   1.000
_cell.length_b   1.000
_cell.length_c   1.000
_cell.angle_alpha   90.00
_cell.angle_beta   90.00
_cell.angle_gamma   90.00
#
_symmetry.space_group_name_H-M   'P 1'
#
loop_
_entity.id
_entity.type
_entity.pdbx_description
1 polymer ?
#
loop_
_entity_poly.entity_id
_entity_poly.type
_entity_poly.pdbx_seq_one_letter_code
_entity_poly.pdbx_strand_id
1 'polypeptide(L)'
;MNNTSQRRLRLAWGGATDQGRVRANNQDAMYADWGLFVVADGMGGHQGGEVAANLAVRTMTKADRENLRQLHDAVQEANKVVHETATAQPELHGMGTTLTALAVIQEGGSRRFVALNVGDSRIYHYRNNQLSQLTEDHSYVAELMRRGELDEEAAAVHPYRNMLTRAIGVHPEVDIDEWLIDPVAGDRFLLCSDGLTNEVDDNAIAEQLSIGENPSATAKRLVRLANKHGGRDNSTALIVDIQIDDIDNENDPEVVQREDGEPAQVVLPSEESSSKTITPATTLESTPKSSSSSVKRQRSWLNDRVGISVAAVVISMVLLIASAAMLATIGWYARDGFHIGVVADQVVIQKGRVGGLLWFDPTLEEWTKIQVTQLNTQDQRSLIAGKQFTDLAEARTFVVQLRTRLVDPTDEARGDG
;
A
#
# COMPACT_ATOMS: atom_id res chain seq x y z
N MET A 1 -33.69 -45.03 -7.92
CA MET A 1 -32.33 -44.62 -8.31
C MET A 1 -32.11 -43.23 -7.73
N ASN A 2 -31.34 -43.12 -6.63
CA ASN A 2 -30.99 -41.82 -6.05
C ASN A 2 -29.93 -41.18 -6.95
N ASN A 3 -30.35 -40.32 -7.86
CA ASN A 3 -29.44 -39.46 -8.60
C ASN A 3 -28.89 -38.43 -7.60
N THR A 4 -27.77 -38.76 -6.97
CA THR A 4 -27.08 -37.82 -6.08
C THR A 4 -26.29 -36.92 -7.01
N SER A 5 -26.89 -35.82 -7.47
CA SER A 5 -26.18 -34.80 -8.25
C SER A 5 -24.91 -34.43 -7.50
N GLN A 6 -23.75 -34.70 -8.08
CA GLN A 6 -22.49 -34.31 -7.48
C GLN A 6 -22.43 -32.78 -7.52
N ARG A 7 -22.32 -32.15 -6.36
CA ARG A 7 -22.16 -30.69 -6.26
C ARG A 7 -20.68 -30.35 -6.24
N ARG A 8 -20.26 -29.42 -7.10
CA ARG A 8 -18.89 -28.91 -7.11
C ARG A 8 -18.89 -27.44 -6.71
N LEU A 9 -18.01 -27.09 -5.78
CA LEU A 9 -17.73 -25.69 -5.48
C LEU A 9 -17.00 -25.05 -6.68
N ARG A 10 -17.56 -23.95 -7.17
CA ARG A 10 -16.97 -23.09 -8.19
C ARG A 10 -16.62 -21.75 -7.56
N LEU A 11 -15.44 -21.24 -7.93
CA LEU A 11 -15.01 -19.89 -7.58
C LEU A 11 -15.25 -18.95 -8.75
N ALA A 12 -15.80 -17.78 -8.47
CA ALA A 12 -15.81 -16.65 -9.40
C ALA A 12 -15.15 -15.47 -8.71
N TRP A 13 -14.27 -14.75 -9.40
CA TRP A 13 -13.54 -13.65 -8.80
C TRP A 13 -13.39 -12.46 -9.74
N GLY A 14 -13.02 -11.32 -9.18
CA GLY A 14 -12.75 -10.12 -9.95
C GLY A 14 -12.15 -9.04 -9.07
N GLY A 15 -11.12 -8.39 -9.59
CA GLY A 15 -10.40 -7.33 -8.89
C GLY A 15 -10.47 -5.99 -9.61
N ALA A 16 -10.19 -4.93 -8.87
CA ALA A 16 -9.94 -3.60 -9.36
C ALA A 16 -8.88 -2.94 -8.47
N THR A 17 -7.98 -2.17 -9.07
CA THR A 17 -7.00 -1.34 -8.38
C THR A 17 -6.96 0.02 -9.07
N ASP A 18 -6.78 1.10 -8.30
CA ASP A 18 -6.66 2.45 -8.81
C ASP A 18 -5.66 3.24 -7.95
N GLN A 19 -4.88 4.11 -8.61
CA GLN A 19 -3.88 4.95 -7.95
C GLN A 19 -4.49 5.94 -6.95
N GLY A 20 -5.78 6.24 -7.05
CA GLY A 20 -6.39 7.30 -6.27
C GLY A 20 -6.29 8.65 -6.98
N ARG A 21 -6.74 9.69 -6.28
CA ARG A 21 -6.78 11.07 -6.76
C ARG A 21 -5.56 11.89 -6.35
N VAL A 22 -4.90 11.48 -5.26
CA VAL A 22 -3.84 12.28 -4.61
C VAL A 22 -2.45 11.71 -4.85
N ARG A 23 -2.30 10.38 -4.86
CA ARG A 23 -0.99 9.72 -5.03
C ARG A 23 -0.48 9.88 -6.46
N ALA A 24 0.85 9.85 -6.61
CA ALA A 24 1.53 9.98 -7.91
C ALA A 24 1.73 8.63 -8.63
N ASN A 25 1.81 7.53 -7.88
CA ASN A 25 1.96 6.16 -8.37
C ASN A 25 1.02 5.23 -7.59
N ASN A 26 0.73 4.06 -8.16
CA ASN A 26 0.04 2.98 -7.48
C ASN A 26 1.05 1.99 -6.89
N GLN A 27 1.10 1.91 -5.56
CA GLN A 27 1.98 1.01 -4.80
C GLN A 27 1.25 -0.25 -4.33
N ASP A 28 -0.05 -0.38 -4.62
CA ASP A 28 -0.79 -1.62 -4.40
C ASP A 28 -0.47 -2.66 -5.48
N ALA A 29 -0.53 -3.94 -5.08
CA ALA A 29 -0.51 -5.08 -5.97
C ALA A 29 -1.59 -6.09 -5.60
N MET A 30 -2.12 -6.79 -6.60
CA MET A 30 -3.05 -7.90 -6.38
C MET A 30 -2.78 -9.06 -7.33
N TYR A 31 -3.18 -10.27 -6.91
CA TYR A 31 -3.15 -11.47 -7.73
C TYR A 31 -4.39 -12.32 -7.45
N ALA A 32 -4.89 -12.99 -8.47
CA ALA A 32 -6.04 -13.89 -8.36
C ALA A 32 -5.95 -15.02 -9.36
N ASP A 33 -6.06 -16.26 -8.88
CA ASP A 33 -6.23 -17.46 -9.69
C ASP A 33 -7.30 -18.40 -9.10
N TRP A 34 -7.36 -19.64 -9.58
CA TRP A 34 -8.37 -20.63 -9.19
C TRP A 34 -8.31 -21.08 -7.72
N GLY A 35 -7.32 -20.66 -6.93
CA GLY A 35 -7.18 -21.07 -5.53
C GLY A 35 -6.28 -20.19 -4.67
N LEU A 36 -5.85 -19.02 -5.15
CA LEU A 36 -5.06 -18.05 -4.42
C LEU A 36 -5.46 -16.63 -4.84
N PHE A 37 -5.77 -15.81 -3.85
CA PHE A 37 -6.17 -14.43 -3.96
C PHE A 37 -5.30 -13.62 -3.01
N VAL A 38 -4.61 -12.61 -3.50
CA VAL A 38 -3.66 -11.83 -2.71
C VAL A 38 -3.86 -10.35 -2.99
N VAL A 39 -3.84 -9.54 -1.93
CA VAL A 39 -3.74 -8.08 -1.98
C VAL A 39 -2.53 -7.68 -1.13
N ALA A 40 -1.78 -6.71 -1.62
CA ALA A 40 -0.61 -6.16 -0.96
C ALA A 40 -0.60 -4.64 -1.16
N ASP A 41 -0.45 -3.89 -0.07
CA ASP A 41 -0.32 -2.43 -0.05
C ASP A 41 1.13 -2.07 0.28
N GLY A 42 1.81 -1.50 -0.71
CA GLY A 42 3.23 -1.20 -0.66
C GLY A 42 3.53 0.11 0.06
N MET A 43 4.39 0.04 1.07
CA MET A 43 4.91 1.20 1.80
C MET A 43 6.39 1.43 1.52
N GLY A 44 6.80 2.70 1.47
CA GLY A 44 8.19 3.10 1.28
C GLY A 44 8.30 4.37 0.46
N GLY A 45 9.38 5.13 0.66
CA GLY A 45 9.66 6.33 -0.12
C GLY A 45 9.87 6.01 -1.61
N HIS A 46 9.61 7.00 -2.49
CA HIS A 46 9.75 6.86 -3.95
C HIS A 46 9.08 5.59 -4.50
N GLN A 47 9.86 4.68 -5.09
CA GLN A 47 9.40 3.45 -5.76
C GLN A 47 9.40 2.22 -4.85
N GLY A 48 9.83 2.36 -3.58
CA GLY A 48 10.00 1.23 -2.65
C GLY A 48 8.72 0.43 -2.43
N GLY A 49 7.59 1.11 -2.21
CA GLY A 49 6.31 0.45 -1.96
C GLY A 49 5.85 -0.43 -3.13
N GLU A 50 5.87 0.10 -4.36
CA GLU A 50 5.50 -0.65 -5.56
C GLU A 50 6.37 -1.89 -5.74
N VAL A 51 7.69 -1.77 -5.52
CA VAL A 51 8.62 -2.89 -5.62
C VAL A 51 8.33 -3.95 -4.56
N ALA A 52 8.13 -3.54 -3.30
CA ALA A 52 7.83 -4.44 -2.20
C ALA A 52 6.53 -5.23 -2.43
N ALA A 53 5.42 -4.55 -2.76
CA ALA A 53 4.13 -5.18 -3.00
C ALA A 53 4.20 -6.18 -4.17
N ASN A 54 4.82 -5.78 -5.29
CA ASN A 54 5.00 -6.66 -6.45
C ASN A 54 5.87 -7.87 -6.14
N LEU A 55 6.97 -7.71 -5.41
CA LEU A 55 7.83 -8.83 -5.02
C LEU A 55 7.08 -9.82 -4.12
N ALA A 56 6.37 -9.33 -3.12
CA ALA A 56 5.60 -10.16 -2.19
C ALA A 56 4.53 -10.97 -2.93
N VAL A 57 3.70 -10.30 -3.75
CA VAL A 57 2.68 -10.96 -4.57
C VAL A 57 3.29 -11.98 -5.53
N ARG A 58 4.37 -11.63 -6.24
CA ARG A 58 5.05 -12.56 -7.17
C ARG A 58 5.57 -13.81 -6.47
N THR A 59 6.12 -13.66 -5.27
CA THR A 59 6.58 -14.79 -4.47
C THR A 59 5.42 -15.69 -4.09
N MET A 60 4.30 -15.11 -3.64
CA MET A 60 3.08 -15.87 -3.33
C MET A 60 2.52 -16.65 -4.52
N THR A 61 2.65 -16.16 -5.75
CA THR A 61 2.17 -16.92 -6.94
C THR A 61 2.85 -18.28 -7.12
N LYS A 62 4.04 -18.46 -6.52
CA LYS A 62 4.82 -19.71 -6.56
C LYS A 62 4.53 -20.64 -5.38
N ALA A 63 3.64 -20.23 -4.46
CA ALA A 63 3.33 -21.00 -3.26
C ALA A 63 2.72 -22.36 -3.62
N ASP A 64 3.25 -23.41 -2.99
CA ASP A 64 2.55 -24.69 -2.93
C ASP A 64 1.39 -24.59 -1.93
N ARG A 65 0.31 -25.32 -2.21
CA ARG A 65 -1.00 -25.16 -1.56
C ARG A 65 -1.56 -26.50 -1.09
N GLU A 66 -0.71 -27.50 -0.91
CA GLU A 66 -1.15 -28.79 -0.38
C GLU A 66 -1.60 -28.65 1.08
N ASN A 67 -0.92 -27.81 1.86
CA ASN A 67 -1.25 -27.62 3.27
C ASN A 67 -0.91 -26.20 3.76
N LEU A 68 -1.40 -25.89 4.96
CA LEU A 68 -1.23 -24.59 5.61
C LEU A 68 0.25 -24.21 5.80
N ARG A 69 1.11 -25.18 6.12
CA ARG A 69 2.54 -24.94 6.34
C ARG A 69 3.22 -24.40 5.08
N GLN A 70 2.89 -24.93 3.91
CA GLN A 70 3.47 -24.44 2.64
C GLN A 70 3.04 -23.00 2.32
N LEU A 71 1.81 -22.62 2.68
CA LEU A 71 1.38 -21.22 2.55
C LEU A 71 2.14 -20.31 3.51
N HIS A 72 2.35 -20.74 4.76
CA HIS A 72 3.21 -20.03 5.71
C HIS A 72 4.63 -19.87 5.18
N ASP A 73 5.24 -20.95 4.69
CA ASP A 73 6.58 -20.94 4.10
C ASP A 73 6.66 -19.95 2.92
N ALA A 74 5.59 -19.82 2.12
CA ALA A 74 5.54 -18.85 1.03
C ALA A 74 5.44 -17.39 1.50
N VAL A 75 4.70 -17.10 2.57
CA VAL A 75 4.65 -15.76 3.18
C VAL A 75 6.00 -15.42 3.83
N GLN A 76 6.65 -16.37 4.50
CA GLN A 76 7.99 -16.19 5.05
C GLN A 76 9.03 -15.94 3.95
N GLU A 77 8.97 -16.67 2.84
CA GLU A 77 9.83 -16.41 1.69
C GLU A 77 9.53 -15.04 1.06
N ALA A 78 8.27 -14.62 0.98
CA ALA A 78 7.91 -13.28 0.54
C ALA A 78 8.55 -12.20 1.44
N ASN A 79 8.48 -12.37 2.77
CA ASN A 79 9.14 -11.51 3.73
C ASN A 79 10.65 -11.44 3.51
N LYS A 80 11.30 -12.60 3.42
CA LYS A 80 12.73 -12.70 3.20
C LYS A 80 13.17 -12.03 1.90
N VAL A 81 12.49 -12.28 0.78
CA VAL A 81 12.82 -11.69 -0.52
C VAL A 81 12.72 -10.16 -0.48
N VAL A 82 11.65 -9.62 0.10
CA VAL A 82 11.50 -8.15 0.23
C VAL A 82 12.58 -7.59 1.16
N HIS A 83 12.83 -8.23 2.30
CA HIS A 83 13.82 -7.78 3.28
C HIS A 83 15.26 -7.77 2.73
N GLU A 84 15.66 -8.85 2.06
CA GLU A 84 16.97 -8.96 1.42
C GLU A 84 17.12 -7.91 0.31
N THR A 85 16.06 -7.67 -0.48
CA THR A 85 16.07 -6.64 -1.53
C THR A 85 16.21 -5.23 -0.94
N ALA A 86 15.46 -4.92 0.12
CA ALA A 86 15.51 -3.62 0.81
C ALA A 86 16.88 -3.36 1.46
N THR A 87 17.56 -4.43 1.89
CA THR A 87 18.90 -4.36 2.48
C THR A 87 19.99 -4.22 1.42
N ALA A 88 19.84 -4.88 0.27
CA ALA A 88 20.82 -4.87 -0.80
C ALA A 88 20.84 -3.58 -1.63
N GLN A 89 19.70 -2.88 -1.73
CA GLN A 89 19.53 -1.69 -2.57
C GLN A 89 19.25 -0.45 -1.70
N PRO A 90 20.24 0.47 -1.52
CA PRO A 90 20.08 1.65 -0.68
C PRO A 90 18.88 2.53 -1.01
N GLU A 91 18.49 2.60 -2.28
CA GLU A 91 17.33 3.36 -2.79
C GLU A 91 15.97 2.74 -2.42
N LEU A 92 15.94 1.46 -2.03
CA LEU A 92 14.76 0.75 -1.56
C LEU A 92 14.77 0.55 -0.04
N HIS A 93 15.69 1.22 0.66
CA HIS A 93 15.83 1.06 2.10
C HIS A 93 14.54 1.42 2.83
N GLY A 94 14.09 0.53 3.71
CA GLY A 94 12.86 0.68 4.47
C GLY A 94 11.57 0.45 3.66
N MET A 95 11.66 -0.09 2.44
CA MET A 95 10.45 -0.57 1.75
C MET A 95 9.84 -1.74 2.51
N GLY A 96 8.51 -1.83 2.46
CA GLY A 96 7.75 -2.93 3.01
C GLY A 96 6.39 -3.00 2.33
N THR A 97 5.59 -3.99 2.69
CA THR A 97 4.23 -4.10 2.17
C THR A 97 3.35 -4.82 3.17
N THR A 98 2.06 -4.55 3.14
CA THR A 98 1.08 -5.48 3.70
C THR A 98 0.97 -6.71 2.80
N LEU A 99 0.43 -7.80 3.33
CA LEU A 99 0.07 -8.99 2.57
C LEU A 99 -1.15 -9.64 3.20
N THR A 100 -2.21 -9.70 2.42
CA THR A 100 -3.47 -10.33 2.80
C THR A 100 -3.83 -11.34 1.73
N ALA A 101 -4.08 -12.59 2.12
CA ALA A 101 -4.33 -13.67 1.18
C ALA A 101 -5.51 -14.54 1.59
N LEU A 102 -6.29 -14.99 0.60
CA LEU A 102 -7.26 -16.07 0.72
C LEU A 102 -6.83 -17.20 -0.22
N ALA A 103 -6.63 -18.38 0.33
CA ALA A 103 -6.13 -19.53 -0.42
C ALA A 103 -7.00 -20.77 -0.18
N VAL A 104 -6.98 -21.69 -1.14
CA VAL A 104 -7.63 -23.00 -1.03
C VAL A 104 -6.55 -24.06 -0.89
N ILE A 105 -6.52 -24.75 0.25
CA ILE A 105 -5.60 -25.87 0.51
C ILE A 105 -6.29 -27.22 0.39
N GLN A 106 -5.50 -28.28 0.12
CA GLN A 106 -5.99 -29.66 0.07
C GLN A 106 -5.44 -30.50 1.23
N GLU A 107 -6.08 -30.42 2.39
CA GLU A 107 -5.62 -31.13 3.58
C GLU A 107 -6.51 -32.34 3.89
N GLY A 108 -5.90 -33.52 4.02
CA GLY A 108 -6.63 -34.73 4.40
C GLY A 108 -7.73 -35.16 3.41
N GLY A 109 -7.59 -34.80 2.13
CA GLY A 109 -8.58 -35.11 1.07
C GLY A 109 -9.79 -34.17 1.03
N SER A 110 -9.79 -33.10 1.82
CA SER A 110 -10.82 -32.05 1.81
C SER A 110 -10.22 -30.70 1.41
N ARG A 111 -11.00 -29.85 0.73
CA ARG A 111 -10.59 -28.48 0.41
C ARG A 111 -10.97 -27.56 1.57
N ARG A 112 -10.02 -26.78 2.07
CA ARG A 112 -10.26 -25.76 3.10
C ARG A 112 -9.82 -24.38 2.61
N PHE A 113 -10.51 -23.35 3.05
CA PHE A 113 -10.11 -21.97 2.79
C PHE A 113 -9.28 -21.47 3.95
N VAL A 114 -8.21 -20.75 3.64
CA VAL A 114 -7.30 -20.17 4.62
C VAL A 114 -7.18 -18.69 4.29
N ALA A 115 -7.50 -17.84 5.25
CA ALA A 115 -7.13 -16.44 5.23
C ALA A 115 -5.79 -16.27 5.97
N LEU A 116 -4.89 -15.47 5.39
CA LEU A 116 -3.61 -15.08 5.98
C LEU A 116 -3.49 -13.57 5.95
N ASN A 117 -2.96 -12.96 7.01
CA ASN A 117 -2.80 -11.51 7.08
C ASN A 117 -1.48 -11.08 7.73
N VAL A 118 -0.84 -10.07 7.13
CA VAL A 118 0.23 -9.27 7.69
C VAL A 118 0.01 -7.81 7.27
N GLY A 119 -0.43 -6.96 8.20
CA GLY A 119 -0.65 -5.53 7.98
C GLY A 119 -2.09 -5.13 8.30
N ASP A 120 -2.53 -4.02 7.74
CA ASP A 120 -3.88 -3.46 7.92
C ASP A 120 -4.75 -3.52 6.65
N SER A 121 -4.27 -4.16 5.58
CA SER A 121 -5.15 -4.69 4.54
C SER A 121 -6.10 -5.72 5.15
N ARG A 122 -7.31 -5.82 4.59
CA ARG A 122 -8.42 -6.54 5.24
C ARG A 122 -9.03 -7.62 4.37
N ILE A 123 -9.53 -8.68 5.02
CA ILE A 123 -10.50 -9.61 4.44
C ILE A 123 -11.83 -9.43 5.16
N TYR A 124 -12.88 -9.17 4.39
CA TYR A 124 -14.25 -9.25 4.84
C TYR A 124 -14.92 -10.52 4.31
N HIS A 125 -15.75 -11.12 5.14
CA HIS A 125 -16.66 -12.20 4.78
C HIS A 125 -18.09 -11.68 4.81
N TYR A 126 -18.79 -11.87 3.70
CA TYR A 126 -20.18 -11.51 3.53
C TYR A 126 -21.03 -12.77 3.38
N ARG A 127 -21.89 -13.02 4.36
CA ARG A 127 -22.79 -14.18 4.43
C ARG A 127 -24.12 -13.76 5.03
N ASN A 128 -25.23 -14.25 4.48
CA ASN A 128 -26.58 -14.02 5.00
C ASN A 128 -26.89 -12.53 5.27
N ASN A 129 -26.47 -11.65 4.35
CA ASN A 129 -26.65 -10.20 4.46
C ASN A 129 -25.96 -9.56 5.68
N GLN A 130 -24.89 -10.18 6.17
CA GLN A 130 -24.02 -9.65 7.21
C GLN A 130 -22.59 -9.58 6.70
N LEU A 131 -21.95 -8.44 6.93
CA LEU A 131 -20.53 -8.23 6.70
C LEU A 131 -19.79 -8.45 8.03
N SER A 132 -18.74 -9.26 8.00
CA SER A 132 -17.81 -9.41 9.12
C SER A 132 -16.39 -9.26 8.63
N GLN A 133 -15.61 -8.38 9.25
CA GLN A 133 -14.17 -8.36 9.08
C GLN A 133 -13.58 -9.63 9.69
N LEU A 134 -12.82 -10.40 8.91
CA LEU A 134 -12.14 -11.61 9.37
C LEU A 134 -10.78 -11.31 9.96
N THR A 135 -10.02 -10.45 9.30
CA THR A 135 -8.63 -10.13 9.68
C THR A 135 -8.58 -9.11 10.78
N GLU A 136 -7.50 -9.10 11.54
CA GLU A 136 -7.20 -8.02 12.48
C GLU A 136 -6.13 -7.10 11.91
N ASP A 137 -6.32 -5.79 12.06
CA ASP A 137 -5.35 -4.81 11.58
C ASP A 137 -4.10 -4.84 12.48
N HIS A 138 -2.93 -4.90 11.83
CA HIS A 138 -1.63 -4.75 12.48
C HIS A 138 -1.15 -3.30 12.41
N SER A 139 -1.95 -2.40 12.98
CA SER A 139 -1.64 -0.97 13.08
C SER A 139 -1.55 -0.52 14.54
N TYR A 140 -0.85 0.58 14.78
CA TYR A 140 -0.66 1.12 16.12
C TYR A 140 -1.98 1.48 16.80
N VAL A 141 -2.91 2.07 16.04
CA VAL A 141 -4.24 2.44 16.56
C VAL A 141 -5.09 1.20 16.85
N ALA A 142 -4.99 0.15 16.04
CA ALA A 142 -5.68 -1.11 16.30
C ALA A 142 -5.18 -1.77 17.60
N GLU A 143 -3.87 -1.72 17.89
CA GLU A 143 -3.33 -2.20 19.16
C GLU A 143 -3.84 -1.41 20.37
N LEU A 144 -3.92 -0.08 20.27
CA LEU A 144 -4.46 0.76 21.34
C LEU A 144 -5.94 0.49 21.58
N MET A 145 -6.72 0.30 20.50
CA MET A 145 -8.12 -0.08 20.58
C MET A 145 -8.30 -1.45 21.24
N ARG A 146 -7.50 -2.46 20.87
CA ARG A 146 -7.53 -3.79 21.48
C ARG A 146 -7.29 -3.74 23.00
N ARG A 147 -6.44 -2.82 23.46
CA ARG A 147 -6.14 -2.61 24.89
C ARG A 147 -7.18 -1.76 25.62
N GLY A 148 -8.17 -1.22 24.91
CA GLY A 148 -9.16 -0.30 25.46
C GLY A 148 -8.60 1.09 25.79
N GLU A 149 -7.44 1.44 25.23
CA GLU A 149 -6.76 2.73 25.44
C GLU A 149 -7.23 3.81 24.46
N LEU A 150 -7.88 3.41 23.36
CA LEU A 150 -8.37 4.27 22.30
C LEU A 150 -9.72 3.76 21.80
N ASP A 151 -10.67 4.66 21.54
CA ASP A 151 -11.93 4.32 20.87
C ASP A 151 -11.82 4.52 19.34
N GLU A 152 -12.83 4.04 18.62
CA GLU A 152 -12.86 4.06 17.15
C GLU A 152 -12.85 5.49 16.58
N GLU A 153 -13.59 6.41 17.24
CA GLU A 153 -13.68 7.81 16.82
C GLU A 153 -12.32 8.52 16.95
N ALA A 154 -11.59 8.27 18.05
CA ALA A 154 -10.26 8.81 18.26
C ALA A 154 -9.21 8.15 17.36
N ALA A 155 -9.33 6.85 17.08
CA ALA A 155 -8.45 6.12 16.17
C ALA A 155 -8.47 6.71 14.75
N ALA A 156 -9.66 7.04 14.23
CA ALA A 156 -9.83 7.57 12.89
C ALA A 156 -9.09 8.90 12.63
N VAL A 157 -8.89 9.71 13.67
CA VAL A 157 -8.20 11.01 13.57
C VAL A 157 -6.80 11.00 14.19
N HIS A 158 -6.33 9.84 14.64
CA HIS A 158 -5.06 9.73 15.36
C HIS A 158 -3.86 10.05 14.43
N PRO A 159 -2.82 10.75 14.92
CA PRO A 159 -1.63 11.10 14.12
C PRO A 159 -0.90 9.89 13.54
N TYR A 160 -0.89 8.78 14.28
CA TYR A 160 -0.22 7.53 13.91
C TYR A 160 -1.18 6.45 13.40
N ARG A 161 -2.34 6.84 12.85
CA ARG A 161 -3.34 5.87 12.37
C ARG A 161 -2.84 4.99 11.21
N ASN A 162 -1.91 5.51 10.39
CA ASN A 162 -1.29 4.77 9.29
C ASN A 162 0.02 4.06 9.70
N MET A 163 0.34 3.97 11.00
CA MET A 163 1.58 3.33 11.46
C MET A 163 1.36 1.83 11.64
N LEU A 164 2.00 1.02 10.81
CA LEU A 164 1.96 -0.44 10.93
C LEU A 164 2.83 -0.96 12.08
N THR A 165 2.34 -1.98 12.78
CA THR A 165 3.09 -2.77 13.77
C THR A 165 3.67 -4.04 13.17
N ARG A 166 3.11 -4.55 12.07
CA ARG A 166 3.64 -5.69 11.30
C ARG A 166 3.52 -5.43 9.80
N ALA A 167 4.60 -5.69 9.06
CA ALA A 167 4.66 -5.57 7.61
C ALA A 167 5.72 -6.51 7.03
N ILE A 168 5.50 -6.97 5.80
CA ILE A 168 6.43 -7.80 5.03
C ILE A 168 7.66 -6.97 4.64
N GLY A 169 8.85 -7.53 4.83
CA GLY A 169 10.13 -6.97 4.38
C GLY A 169 10.82 -6.04 5.36
N VAL A 170 10.11 -5.57 6.39
CA VAL A 170 10.68 -4.64 7.39
C VAL A 170 11.65 -5.35 8.34
N HIS A 171 11.30 -6.57 8.75
CA HIS A 171 12.11 -7.41 9.63
C HIS A 171 12.49 -8.74 8.97
N PRO A 172 13.58 -9.39 9.41
CA PRO A 172 13.99 -10.69 8.85
C PRO A 172 12.93 -11.79 9.00
N GLU A 173 12.12 -11.72 10.06
CA GLU A 173 11.03 -12.64 10.37
C GLU A 173 9.74 -11.84 10.53
N VAL A 174 8.60 -12.49 10.29
CA VAL A 174 7.28 -11.88 10.42
C VAL A 174 6.28 -12.87 11.00
N ASP A 175 5.44 -12.38 11.93
CA ASP A 175 4.33 -13.15 12.47
C ASP A 175 3.11 -13.03 11.55
N ILE A 176 2.51 -14.18 11.23
CA ILE A 176 1.42 -14.31 10.27
C ILE A 176 0.16 -14.73 11.03
N ASP A 177 -0.90 -13.95 10.89
CA ASP A 177 -2.21 -14.32 11.44
C ASP A 177 -2.97 -15.17 10.41
N GLU A 178 -3.69 -16.18 10.89
CA GLU A 178 -4.38 -17.16 10.05
C GLU A 178 -5.80 -17.46 10.52
N TRP A 179 -6.70 -17.71 9.58
CA TRP A 179 -8.06 -18.16 9.86
C TRP A 179 -8.44 -19.30 8.91
N LEU A 180 -8.88 -20.42 9.49
CA LEU A 180 -9.47 -21.53 8.74
C LEU A 180 -10.95 -21.28 8.52
N ILE A 181 -11.38 -21.40 7.26
CA ILE A 181 -12.74 -21.07 6.84
C ILE A 181 -13.34 -22.29 6.14
N ASP A 182 -14.54 -22.67 6.59
CA ASP A 182 -15.39 -23.65 5.92
C ASP A 182 -16.35 -22.91 4.98
N PRO A 183 -16.09 -22.91 3.66
CA PRO A 183 -16.88 -22.15 2.70
C PRO A 183 -18.26 -22.79 2.51
N VAL A 184 -19.27 -21.94 2.35
CA VAL A 184 -20.63 -22.33 1.98
C VAL A 184 -21.02 -21.60 0.70
N ALA A 185 -21.85 -22.22 -0.12
CA ALA A 185 -22.38 -21.59 -1.32
C ALA A 185 -23.09 -20.27 -0.96
N GLY A 186 -22.81 -19.23 -1.75
CA GLY A 186 -23.31 -17.89 -1.51
C GLY A 186 -22.38 -17.03 -0.64
N ASP A 187 -21.31 -17.61 -0.08
CA ASP A 187 -20.27 -16.81 0.55
C ASP A 187 -19.61 -15.87 -0.47
N ARG A 188 -19.37 -14.64 -0.03
CA ARG A 188 -18.61 -13.65 -0.78
C ARG A 188 -17.52 -13.10 0.12
N PHE A 189 -16.29 -13.08 -0.37
CA PHE A 189 -15.15 -12.47 0.29
C PHE A 189 -14.72 -11.21 -0.43
N LEU A 190 -14.29 -10.21 0.32
CA LEU A 190 -13.63 -9.00 -0.17
C LEU A 190 -12.25 -8.95 0.47
N LEU A 191 -11.20 -8.95 -0.34
CA LEU A 191 -9.86 -8.57 0.07
C LEU A 191 -9.61 -7.13 -0.39
N CYS A 192 -9.10 -6.25 0.47
CA CYS A 192 -8.87 -4.85 0.11
C CYS A 192 -7.71 -4.21 0.86
N SER A 193 -7.10 -3.20 0.22
CA SER A 193 -6.16 -2.28 0.87
C SER A 193 -6.89 -1.25 1.71
N ASP A 194 -6.15 -0.55 2.58
CA ASP A 194 -6.70 0.44 3.51
C ASP A 194 -7.30 1.65 2.76
N GLY A 195 -6.83 1.97 1.56
CA GLY A 195 -7.39 3.06 0.77
C GLY A 195 -8.82 2.84 0.30
N LEU A 196 -9.35 1.62 0.40
CA LEU A 196 -10.80 1.39 0.33
C LEU A 196 -11.49 1.76 1.65
N THR A 197 -11.07 1.16 2.75
CA THR A 197 -11.76 1.22 4.05
C THR A 197 -11.60 2.57 4.76
N ASN A 198 -10.55 3.32 4.42
CA ASN A 198 -10.35 4.70 4.86
C ASN A 198 -11.34 5.68 4.21
N GLU A 199 -11.92 5.34 3.06
CA GLU A 199 -12.82 6.21 2.28
C GLU A 199 -14.26 5.68 2.23
N VAL A 200 -14.46 4.39 2.47
CA VAL A 200 -15.77 3.70 2.40
C VAL A 200 -15.98 2.91 3.68
N ASP A 201 -16.99 3.28 4.45
CA ASP A 201 -17.34 2.58 5.69
C ASP A 201 -17.94 1.18 5.44
N ASP A 202 -17.93 0.35 6.49
CA ASP A 202 -18.42 -1.03 6.45
C ASP A 202 -19.89 -1.15 6.02
N ASN A 203 -20.74 -0.18 6.33
CA ASN A 203 -22.15 -0.22 5.92
C ASN A 203 -22.28 -0.02 4.40
N ALA A 204 -21.53 0.93 3.84
CA ALA A 204 -21.47 1.15 2.40
C ALA A 204 -20.84 -0.05 1.68
N ILE A 205 -19.79 -0.67 2.24
CA ILE A 205 -19.23 -1.92 1.71
C ILE A 205 -20.30 -3.02 1.69
N ALA A 206 -20.99 -3.25 2.81
CA ALA A 206 -22.05 -4.25 2.91
C ALA A 206 -23.16 -4.02 1.89
N GLU A 207 -23.59 -2.76 1.70
CA GLU A 207 -24.55 -2.38 0.67
C GLU A 207 -24.06 -2.78 -0.72
N GLN A 208 -22.82 -2.44 -1.09
CA GLN A 208 -22.28 -2.79 -2.42
C GLN A 208 -22.17 -4.31 -2.62
N LEU A 209 -21.78 -5.07 -1.60
CA LEU A 209 -21.71 -6.53 -1.69
C LEU A 209 -23.10 -7.17 -1.82
N SER A 210 -24.11 -6.58 -1.19
CA SER A 210 -25.50 -7.07 -1.18
C SER A 210 -26.20 -7.04 -2.55
N ILE A 211 -25.76 -6.17 -3.46
CA ILE A 211 -26.36 -6.02 -4.80
C ILE A 211 -26.28 -7.33 -5.60
N GLY A 212 -25.27 -8.17 -5.34
CA GLY A 212 -25.15 -9.49 -5.97
C GLY A 212 -24.70 -9.45 -7.43
N GLU A 213 -24.13 -8.32 -7.90
CA GLU A 213 -23.52 -8.24 -9.22
C GLU A 213 -22.22 -9.07 -9.30
N ASN A 214 -21.75 -9.32 -10.53
CA ASN A 214 -20.54 -10.10 -10.74
C ASN A 214 -19.32 -9.51 -9.98
N PRO A 215 -18.35 -10.35 -9.57
CA PRO A 215 -17.19 -9.91 -8.78
C PRO A 215 -16.44 -8.70 -9.34
N SER A 216 -16.13 -8.69 -10.63
CA SER A 216 -15.37 -7.60 -11.26
C SER A 216 -16.09 -6.26 -11.24
N ALA A 217 -17.40 -6.25 -11.50
CA ALA A 217 -18.19 -5.02 -11.48
C ALA A 217 -18.34 -4.48 -10.05
N THR A 218 -18.47 -5.37 -9.07
CA THR A 218 -18.52 -5.02 -7.64
C THR A 218 -17.19 -4.41 -7.18
N ALA A 219 -16.05 -5.04 -7.49
CA ALA A 219 -14.73 -4.47 -7.20
C ALA A 219 -14.54 -3.08 -7.81
N LYS A 220 -14.89 -2.90 -9.10
CA LYS A 220 -14.83 -1.60 -9.78
C LYS A 220 -15.77 -0.56 -9.19
N ARG A 221 -16.90 -0.96 -8.59
CA ARG A 221 -17.79 -0.02 -7.89
C ARG A 221 -17.18 0.45 -6.58
N LEU A 222 -16.63 -0.48 -5.78
CA LEU A 222 -15.99 -0.16 -4.50
C LEU A 222 -14.82 0.82 -4.70
N VAL A 223 -13.90 0.54 -5.63
CA VAL A 223 -12.77 1.42 -5.94
C VAL A 223 -13.24 2.79 -6.46
N ARG A 224 -14.28 2.83 -7.32
CA ARG A 224 -14.86 4.11 -7.77
C ARG A 224 -15.51 4.90 -6.63
N LEU A 225 -16.10 4.21 -5.65
CA LEU A 225 -16.71 4.84 -4.48
C LEU A 225 -15.66 5.46 -3.58
N ALA A 226 -14.56 4.74 -3.28
CA ALA A 226 -13.41 5.28 -2.55
C ALA A 226 -12.86 6.55 -3.23
N ASN A 227 -12.66 6.48 -4.55
CA ASN A 227 -12.22 7.61 -5.36
C ASN A 227 -13.17 8.80 -5.43
N LYS A 228 -14.46 8.58 -5.12
CA LYS A 228 -15.48 9.63 -5.05
C LYS A 228 -15.50 10.30 -3.67
N HIS A 229 -15.16 9.56 -2.62
CA HIS A 229 -15.15 10.06 -1.23
C HIS A 229 -13.86 10.79 -0.87
N GLY A 230 -12.77 10.53 -1.59
CA GLY A 230 -11.55 11.31 -1.48
C GLY A 230 -10.45 10.79 -2.39
N GLY A 231 -10.29 9.47 -2.46
CA GLY A 231 -9.20 8.82 -3.18
C GLY A 231 -7.84 9.32 -2.70
N ARG A 232 -7.67 9.46 -1.38
CA ARG A 232 -6.43 9.96 -0.77
C ARG A 232 -5.27 8.98 -0.90
N ASP A 233 -5.60 7.70 -1.05
CA ASP A 233 -4.63 6.63 -1.24
C ASP A 233 -4.91 5.76 -2.47
N ASN A 234 -3.98 4.86 -2.74
CA ASN A 234 -4.21 3.73 -3.64
C ASN A 234 -5.35 2.86 -3.10
N SER A 235 -6.24 2.37 -3.97
CA SER A 235 -7.39 1.58 -3.54
C SER A 235 -7.52 0.35 -4.38
N THR A 236 -7.46 -0.80 -3.72
CA THR A 236 -7.54 -2.13 -4.33
C THR A 236 -8.64 -2.95 -3.67
N ALA A 237 -9.45 -3.62 -4.49
CA ALA A 237 -10.51 -4.51 -4.05
C ALA A 237 -10.52 -5.78 -4.91
N LEU A 238 -10.57 -6.93 -4.27
CA LEU A 238 -10.65 -8.25 -4.90
C LEU A 238 -11.82 -9.03 -4.29
N ILE A 239 -12.80 -9.35 -5.14
CA ILE A 239 -14.00 -10.09 -4.75
C ILE A 239 -13.85 -11.57 -5.12
N VAL A 240 -14.24 -12.47 -4.22
CA VAL A 240 -14.27 -13.92 -4.42
C VAL A 240 -15.64 -14.47 -4.01
N ASP A 241 -16.37 -15.04 -4.96
CA ASP A 241 -17.67 -15.67 -4.77
C ASP A 241 -17.54 -17.19 -4.73
N ILE A 242 -18.19 -17.80 -3.74
CA ILE A 242 -18.34 -19.25 -3.62
C ILE A 242 -19.69 -19.66 -4.21
N GLN A 243 -19.66 -20.43 -5.29
CA GLN A 243 -20.85 -20.91 -6.00
C GLN A 243 -20.90 -22.45 -5.97
N ILE A 244 -22.09 -23.02 -6.19
CA ILE A 244 -22.26 -24.46 -6.45
C ILE A 244 -22.75 -24.63 -7.87
N ASP A 245 -22.12 -25.52 -8.62
CA ASP A 245 -22.67 -26.10 -9.83
C ASP A 245 -23.18 -27.53 -9.53
N ASP A 246 -24.39 -27.84 -9.98
CA ASP A 246 -24.91 -29.21 -10.01
C ASP A 246 -24.30 -29.92 -11.24
N ILE A 247 -23.63 -31.05 -11.03
CA ILE A 247 -23.14 -31.89 -12.13
C ILE A 247 -24.31 -32.75 -12.61
N ASP A 248 -24.97 -32.31 -13.69
CA ASP A 248 -25.95 -33.13 -14.41
C ASP A 248 -25.20 -34.16 -15.26
N ASN A 249 -25.30 -35.43 -14.88
CA ASN A 249 -24.53 -36.56 -15.41
C ASN A 249 -24.92 -37.00 -16.85
N GLU A 250 -25.52 -36.15 -17.68
CA GLU A 250 -26.11 -36.59 -18.96
C GLU A 250 -25.75 -35.81 -20.23
N ASN A 251 -24.95 -34.74 -20.21
CA ASN A 251 -24.43 -34.13 -21.46
C ASN A 251 -23.20 -33.24 -21.18
N ASP A 252 -22.03 -33.84 -20.99
CA ASP A 252 -20.78 -33.10 -21.15
C ASP A 252 -20.19 -33.45 -22.52
N PRO A 253 -20.38 -32.62 -23.57
CA PRO A 253 -19.51 -32.71 -24.73
C PRO A 253 -18.10 -32.33 -24.26
N GLU A 254 -17.11 -33.16 -24.62
CA GLU A 254 -15.68 -32.88 -24.52
C GLU A 254 -15.34 -31.39 -24.33
N VAL A 255 -14.80 -31.08 -23.16
CA VAL A 255 -13.89 -29.96 -22.85
C VAL A 255 -13.78 -28.92 -23.98
N VAL A 256 -14.70 -27.96 -24.00
CA VAL A 256 -14.47 -26.71 -24.73
C VAL A 256 -13.69 -25.80 -23.79
N GLN A 257 -12.37 -25.77 -23.97
CA GLN A 257 -11.53 -24.67 -23.51
C GLN A 257 -12.09 -23.39 -24.13
N ARG A 258 -12.76 -22.56 -23.32
CA ARG A 258 -13.05 -21.17 -23.69
C ARG A 258 -11.88 -20.32 -23.23
N GLU A 259 -10.95 -20.09 -24.14
CA GLU A 259 -9.95 -19.02 -24.04
C GLU A 259 -10.63 -17.66 -24.26
N ASP A 260 -11.42 -17.19 -23.29
CA ASP A 260 -11.94 -15.82 -23.31
C ASP A 260 -11.92 -15.25 -21.89
N GLY A 261 -10.72 -14.88 -21.45
CA GLY A 261 -10.47 -14.23 -20.18
C GLY A 261 -8.99 -13.90 -20.12
N GLU A 262 -8.60 -12.76 -20.70
CA GLU A 262 -7.25 -12.25 -20.54
C GLU A 262 -6.88 -12.29 -19.05
N PRO A 263 -5.76 -12.93 -18.67
CA PRO A 263 -5.24 -12.76 -17.32
C PRO A 263 -4.97 -11.28 -17.13
N ALA A 264 -5.37 -10.71 -15.99
CA ALA A 264 -4.97 -9.36 -15.63
C ALA A 264 -3.44 -9.30 -15.70
N GLN A 265 -2.92 -8.67 -16.74
CA GLN A 265 -1.49 -8.62 -17.00
C GLN A 265 -0.83 -7.74 -15.92
N VAL A 266 0.22 -8.30 -15.35
CA VAL A 266 1.29 -7.57 -14.69
C VAL A 266 1.70 -6.38 -15.56
N VAL A 267 1.41 -5.15 -15.12
CA VAL A 267 1.96 -3.95 -15.75
C VAL A 267 3.35 -3.71 -15.15
N LEU A 268 4.40 -4.00 -15.92
CA LEU A 268 5.76 -3.53 -15.66
C LEU A 268 6.13 -2.49 -16.74
N PRO A 269 6.75 -1.34 -16.41
CA PRO A 269 7.20 -0.40 -17.42
C PRO A 269 8.39 -0.96 -18.20
N SER A 270 8.29 -1.03 -19.53
CA SER A 270 9.43 -1.28 -20.42
C SER A 270 10.16 0.03 -20.72
N GLU A 271 11.47 0.05 -20.44
CA GLU A 271 12.41 1.00 -21.04
C GLU A 271 12.46 0.77 -22.54
N GLU A 272 12.17 1.78 -23.36
CA GLU A 272 12.95 1.98 -24.59
C GLU A 272 12.79 3.39 -25.18
N SER A 273 13.95 4.03 -25.25
CA SER A 273 14.31 5.18 -26.07
C SER A 273 13.99 4.95 -27.55
N SER A 274 13.39 5.93 -28.24
CA SER A 274 13.73 6.15 -29.65
C SER A 274 13.71 7.63 -30.04
N SER A 275 14.93 8.12 -30.21
CA SER A 275 15.29 9.33 -30.94
C SER A 275 14.80 9.26 -32.39
N LYS A 276 14.21 10.34 -32.91
CA LYS A 276 14.02 10.56 -34.35
C LYS A 276 14.72 11.84 -34.79
N THR A 277 15.85 11.64 -35.45
CA THR A 277 16.62 12.58 -36.25
C THR A 277 15.85 12.96 -37.52
N ILE A 278 15.83 14.26 -37.85
CA ILE A 278 15.41 14.79 -39.16
C ILE A 278 16.57 15.60 -39.73
N THR A 279 16.90 15.39 -41.01
CA THR A 279 17.79 16.23 -41.82
C THR A 279 17.28 16.26 -43.27
N PRO A 280 17.70 17.24 -44.10
CA PRO A 280 16.76 18.20 -44.70
C PRO A 280 16.89 18.34 -46.23
N ALA A 281 16.04 19.17 -46.84
CA ALA A 281 16.23 19.64 -48.21
C ALA A 281 15.92 21.15 -48.33
N THR A 282 16.98 21.98 -48.29
CA THR A 282 17.54 22.82 -49.39
C THR A 282 16.56 23.09 -50.56
N THR A 283 16.33 24.26 -51.19
CA THR A 283 16.90 25.64 -51.19
C THR A 283 16.35 26.37 -52.45
N LEU A 284 16.00 27.66 -52.33
CA LEU A 284 16.01 28.76 -53.36
C LEU A 284 15.15 28.60 -54.64
N GLU A 285 14.67 29.61 -55.36
CA GLU A 285 14.50 31.07 -55.25
C GLU A 285 13.86 31.51 -56.59
N SER A 286 13.37 32.76 -56.66
CA SER A 286 13.15 33.59 -57.85
C SER A 286 11.73 33.75 -58.44
N THR A 287 11.42 35.04 -58.58
CA THR A 287 10.24 35.82 -59.00
C THR A 287 10.13 36.01 -60.54
N PRO A 288 9.37 36.98 -61.13
CA PRO A 288 8.03 37.56 -60.85
C PRO A 288 7.13 37.65 -62.13
N LYS A 289 5.86 38.09 -62.00
CA LYS A 289 5.24 39.16 -62.85
C LYS A 289 3.78 39.49 -62.48
N SER A 290 3.57 40.77 -62.14
CA SER A 290 2.52 41.69 -62.61
C SER A 290 1.07 41.18 -62.81
N SER A 291 0.12 41.72 -62.03
CA SER A 291 -0.77 42.80 -62.51
C SER A 291 -1.81 43.29 -61.49
N SER A 292 -2.03 44.60 -61.56
CA SER A 292 -3.06 45.48 -61.00
C SER A 292 -4.35 44.86 -60.41
N SER A 293 -4.77 45.32 -59.23
CA SER A 293 -5.62 46.52 -59.08
C SER A 293 -6.12 46.68 -57.62
N SER A 294 -6.41 47.93 -57.29
CA SER A 294 -6.80 48.52 -56.01
C SER A 294 -8.02 47.92 -55.30
N VAL A 295 -8.03 47.91 -53.96
CA VAL A 295 -8.92 48.71 -53.07
C VAL A 295 -8.92 48.18 -51.61
N LYS A 296 -8.81 49.14 -50.67
CA LYS A 296 -9.16 49.14 -49.22
C LYS A 296 -8.40 48.26 -48.21
N ARG A 297 -7.58 48.96 -47.42
CA ARG A 297 -7.18 48.61 -46.05
C ARG A 297 -8.40 48.39 -45.17
N GLN A 298 -8.50 47.21 -44.57
CA GLN A 298 -9.23 46.99 -43.32
C GLN A 298 -8.39 46.05 -42.45
N ARG A 299 -7.92 46.57 -41.31
CA ARG A 299 -7.05 45.89 -40.34
C ARG A 299 -7.80 44.69 -39.76
N SER A 300 -7.21 43.50 -39.83
CA SER A 300 -7.67 42.35 -39.05
C SER A 300 -7.16 42.47 -37.61
N TRP A 301 -8.07 42.38 -36.66
CA TRP A 301 -7.75 41.90 -35.32
C TRP A 301 -7.42 40.39 -35.39
N LEU A 302 -7.00 39.76 -34.30
CA LEU A 302 -6.59 38.35 -34.21
C LEU A 302 -5.20 38.06 -34.78
N ASN A 303 -4.19 38.62 -34.12
CA ASN A 303 -2.97 37.87 -33.80
C ASN A 303 -2.34 38.48 -32.55
N ASP A 304 -2.93 38.19 -31.39
CA ASP A 304 -2.27 38.43 -30.10
C ASP A 304 -1.23 37.33 -29.90
N ARG A 305 0.00 37.63 -30.31
CA ARG A 305 1.19 36.95 -29.83
C ARG A 305 1.55 37.55 -28.48
N VAL A 306 1.63 36.70 -27.46
CA VAL A 306 2.11 37.01 -26.11
C VAL A 306 3.52 37.59 -26.19
N GLY A 307 3.64 38.90 -25.97
CA GLY A 307 4.92 39.53 -25.64
C GLY A 307 5.10 39.47 -24.13
N ILE A 308 5.78 38.42 -23.62
CA ILE A 308 6.21 38.42 -22.22
C ILE A 308 7.22 39.56 -22.09
N SER A 309 6.83 40.62 -21.38
CA SER A 309 7.73 41.75 -21.12
C SER A 309 8.94 41.24 -20.32
N VAL A 310 10.14 41.77 -20.61
CA VAL A 310 11.38 41.42 -19.88
C VAL A 310 11.19 41.52 -18.36
N ALA A 311 10.33 42.44 -17.90
CA ALA A 311 9.92 42.56 -16.50
C ALA A 311 9.25 41.30 -15.93
N ALA A 312 8.39 40.61 -16.69
CA ALA A 312 7.74 39.38 -16.24
C ALA A 312 8.74 38.21 -16.10
N VAL A 313 9.75 38.14 -16.97
CA VAL A 313 10.83 37.15 -16.85
C VAL A 313 11.68 37.43 -15.61
N VAL A 314 12.02 38.70 -15.36
CA VAL A 314 12.80 39.09 -14.17
C VAL A 314 12.02 38.83 -12.88
N ILE A 315 10.73 39.17 -12.84
CA ILE A 315 9.86 38.90 -11.68
C ILE A 315 9.74 37.39 -11.44
N SER A 316 9.53 36.59 -12.49
CA SER A 316 9.48 35.14 -12.38
C SER A 316 10.80 34.56 -11.86
N MET A 317 11.95 35.09 -12.29
CA MET A 317 13.25 34.64 -11.83
C MET A 317 13.48 35.00 -10.36
N VAL A 318 13.09 36.20 -9.93
CA VAL A 318 13.16 36.62 -8.52
C VAL A 318 12.27 35.75 -7.64
N LEU A 319 11.04 35.44 -8.08
CA LEU A 319 10.13 34.55 -7.36
C LEU A 319 10.69 33.13 -7.25
N LEU A 320 11.35 32.63 -8.29
CA LEU A 320 11.97 31.30 -8.30
C LEU A 320 13.18 31.23 -7.35
N ILE A 321 14.00 32.29 -7.30
CA ILE A 321 15.11 32.39 -6.36
C ILE A 321 14.58 32.50 -4.92
N ALA A 322 13.54 33.30 -4.69
CA ALA A 322 12.93 33.45 -3.38
C ALA A 322 12.28 32.15 -2.90
N SER A 323 11.60 31.42 -3.79
CA SER A 323 11.01 30.11 -3.45
C SER A 323 12.10 29.07 -3.17
N ALA A 324 13.16 29.03 -3.96
CA ALA A 324 14.30 28.14 -3.70
C ALA A 324 14.98 28.45 -2.36
N ALA A 325 15.17 29.74 -2.03
CA ALA A 325 15.70 30.15 -0.72
C ALA A 325 14.76 29.74 0.42
N MET A 326 13.45 29.93 0.26
CA MET A 326 12.45 29.53 1.24
C MET A 326 12.46 28.00 1.46
N LEU A 327 12.50 27.21 0.38
CA LEU A 327 12.61 25.75 0.46
C LEU A 327 13.90 25.30 1.14
N ALA A 328 15.02 25.96 0.86
CA ALA A 328 16.30 25.69 1.52
C ALA A 328 16.25 26.00 3.03
N THR A 329 15.64 27.12 3.43
CA THR A 329 15.48 27.47 4.85
C THR A 329 14.58 26.49 5.58
N ILE A 330 13.49 26.03 4.95
CA ILE A 330 12.58 25.02 5.50
C ILE A 330 13.31 23.69 5.65
N GLY A 331 14.04 23.24 4.62
CA GLY A 331 14.79 21.99 4.67
C GLY A 331 15.91 22.00 5.70
N TRP A 332 16.59 23.14 5.87
CA TRP A 332 17.58 23.33 6.93
C TRP A 332 16.94 23.26 8.32
N TYR A 333 15.83 23.97 8.53
CA TYR A 333 15.10 23.97 9.81
C TYR A 333 14.47 22.60 10.14
N ALA A 334 14.01 21.85 9.13
CA ALA A 334 13.46 20.50 9.29
C ALA A 334 14.50 19.49 9.77
N ARG A 335 15.75 19.63 9.28
CA ARG A 335 16.89 18.75 9.62
C ARG A 335 17.70 19.23 10.83
N ASP A 336 17.26 20.30 11.47
CA ASP A 336 17.90 20.87 12.64
C ASP A 336 17.58 20.06 13.90
N GLY A 337 18.61 19.79 14.68
CA GLY A 337 18.53 19.01 15.92
C GLY A 337 18.47 17.48 15.75
N PHE A 338 18.47 16.81 16.89
CA PHE A 338 18.34 15.38 17.04
C PHE A 338 17.23 15.07 18.03
N HIS A 339 16.60 13.92 17.91
CA HIS A 339 15.67 13.43 18.92
C HIS A 339 15.81 11.93 19.03
N ILE A 340 15.25 11.39 20.11
CA ILE A 340 15.26 9.95 20.35
C ILE A 340 13.86 9.45 20.08
N GLY A 341 13.75 8.55 19.11
CA GLY A 341 12.52 7.93 18.69
C GLY A 341 12.48 6.46 19.08
N VAL A 342 11.35 5.84 18.77
CA VAL A 342 11.17 4.40 18.83
C VAL A 342 10.83 3.94 17.42
N VAL A 343 11.60 2.99 16.91
CA VAL A 343 11.33 2.33 15.63
C VAL A 343 11.47 0.84 15.87
N ALA A 344 10.41 0.08 15.55
CA ALA A 344 10.39 -1.37 15.70
C ALA A 344 10.85 -1.88 17.08
N ASP A 345 10.23 -1.37 18.15
CA ASP A 345 10.52 -1.72 19.54
C ASP A 345 11.96 -1.40 20.02
N GLN A 346 12.74 -0.67 19.23
CA GLN A 346 14.08 -0.21 19.61
C GLN A 346 14.15 1.31 19.74
N VAL A 347 14.90 1.75 20.74
CA VAL A 347 15.24 3.16 20.92
C VAL A 347 16.26 3.54 19.84
N VAL A 348 15.99 4.60 19.10
CA VAL A 348 16.85 5.08 18.01
C VAL A 348 17.13 6.57 18.13
N ILE A 349 18.29 7.00 17.63
CA ILE A 349 18.59 8.43 17.48
C ILE A 349 18.24 8.82 16.05
N GLN A 350 17.37 9.82 15.92
CA GLN A 350 16.94 10.38 14.65
C GLN A 350 17.38 11.84 14.53
N LYS A 351 17.70 12.25 13.31
CA LYS A 351 18.09 13.62 12.96
C LYS A 351 16.93 14.37 12.33
N GLY A 352 16.70 15.59 12.79
CA GLY A 352 15.57 16.43 12.40
C GLY A 352 14.50 16.54 13.47
N ARG A 353 13.42 17.26 13.15
CA ARG A 353 12.32 17.53 14.07
C ARG A 353 11.46 16.29 14.30
N VAL A 354 10.95 16.17 15.53
CA VAL A 354 10.00 15.12 15.94
C VAL A 354 8.74 15.23 15.08
N GLY A 355 8.32 14.12 14.46
CA GLY A 355 7.14 14.08 13.57
C GLY A 355 7.36 14.65 12.18
N GLY A 356 8.59 15.08 11.83
CA GLY A 356 8.91 15.64 10.53
C GLY A 356 8.41 17.07 10.30
N LEU A 357 8.71 17.63 9.12
CA LEU A 357 8.21 18.94 8.70
C LEU A 357 7.93 18.93 7.19
N LEU A 358 6.66 19.12 6.82
CA LEU A 358 6.18 19.01 5.43
C LEU A 358 6.55 17.64 4.83
N TRP A 359 7.38 17.59 3.80
CA TRP A 359 7.88 16.36 3.15
C TRP A 359 9.29 15.97 3.61
N PHE A 360 9.79 16.58 4.70
CA PHE A 360 11.06 16.22 5.32
C PHE A 360 10.81 15.36 6.54
N ASP A 361 10.92 14.05 6.35
CA ASP A 361 10.90 13.09 7.44
C ASP A 361 12.24 13.08 8.17
N PRO A 362 12.23 12.83 9.49
CA PRO A 362 13.46 12.68 10.25
C PRO A 362 14.22 11.44 9.79
N THR A 363 15.53 11.59 9.64
CA THR A 363 16.40 10.51 9.15
C THR A 363 16.96 9.73 10.33
N LEU A 364 16.98 8.41 10.22
CA LEU A 364 17.61 7.55 11.21
C LEU A 364 19.13 7.75 11.21
N GLU A 365 19.71 8.10 12.36
CA GLU A 365 21.15 8.33 12.49
C GLU A 365 21.85 7.14 13.15
N GLU A 366 21.30 6.61 14.25
CA GLU A 366 21.94 5.55 15.02
C GLU A 366 20.92 4.61 15.69
N TRP A 367 21.11 3.30 15.50
CA TRP A 367 20.40 2.26 16.25
C TRP A 367 21.04 2.07 17.62
N THR A 368 20.21 1.97 18.66
CA THR A 368 20.68 1.60 20.00
C THR A 368 20.30 0.17 20.33
N LYS A 369 21.01 -0.47 21.27
CA LYS A 369 20.70 -1.84 21.71
C LYS A 369 19.60 -1.90 22.79
N ILE A 370 18.88 -0.80 23.01
CA ILE A 370 17.87 -0.70 24.07
C ILE A 370 16.51 -1.00 23.45
N GLN A 371 15.83 -2.01 23.98
CA GLN A 371 14.45 -2.30 23.64
C GLN A 371 13.51 -1.46 24.50
N VAL A 372 12.34 -1.10 23.98
CA VAL A 372 11.36 -0.29 24.73
C VAL A 372 10.82 -1.05 25.93
N THR A 373 10.75 -2.38 25.85
CA THR A 373 10.40 -3.30 26.95
C THR A 373 11.36 -3.22 28.15
N GLN A 374 12.58 -2.73 27.95
CA GLN A 374 13.58 -2.57 29.02
C GLN A 374 13.50 -1.19 29.70
N LEU A 375 12.62 -0.30 29.22
CA LEU A 375 12.45 1.04 29.76
C LEU A 375 11.34 1.09 30.80
N ASN A 376 11.55 1.85 31.88
CA ASN A 376 10.47 2.17 32.82
C ASN A 376 9.41 3.08 32.16
N THR A 377 8.20 3.09 32.74
CA THR A 377 7.05 3.87 32.21
C THR A 377 7.31 5.37 32.11
N GLN A 378 8.17 5.94 32.96
CA GLN A 378 8.49 7.36 32.94
C GLN A 378 9.42 7.74 31.77
N ASP A 379 10.43 6.91 31.49
CA ASP A 379 11.34 7.09 30.38
C ASP A 379 10.63 6.81 29.05
N GLN A 380 9.73 5.81 28.99
CA GLN A 380 8.85 5.59 27.83
C GLN A 380 7.99 6.82 27.51
N ARG A 381 7.34 7.43 28.52
CA ARG A 381 6.57 8.67 28.35
C ARG A 381 7.44 9.85 27.90
N SER A 382 8.69 9.92 28.38
CA SER A 382 9.62 10.98 28.01
C SER A 382 10.12 10.86 26.57
N LEU A 383 10.22 9.63 26.05
CA LEU A 383 10.50 9.36 24.64
C LEU A 383 9.31 9.71 23.76
N ILE A 384 8.09 9.34 24.19
CA ILE A 384 6.84 9.71 23.50
C ILE A 384 6.67 11.23 23.43
N ALA A 385 7.09 11.97 24.46
CA ALA A 385 7.04 13.43 24.49
C ALA A 385 8.00 14.10 23.48
N GLY A 386 8.86 13.35 22.77
CA GLY A 386 9.66 13.86 21.67
C GLY A 386 10.74 14.85 22.11
N LYS A 387 11.58 14.46 23.07
CA LYS A 387 12.66 15.33 23.55
C LYS A 387 13.68 15.62 22.45
N GLN A 388 13.90 16.89 22.14
CA GLN A 388 14.89 17.36 21.17
C GLN A 388 16.22 17.72 21.83
N PHE A 389 17.30 17.50 21.08
CA PHE A 389 18.69 17.76 21.43
C PHE A 389 19.31 18.60 20.34
N THR A 390 20.25 19.47 20.70
CA THR A 390 20.86 20.40 19.74
C THR A 390 21.99 19.73 18.98
N ASP A 391 22.63 18.74 19.59
CA ASP A 391 23.71 17.97 18.99
C ASP A 391 23.60 16.45 19.26
N LEU A 392 24.37 15.68 18.48
CA LEU A 392 24.41 14.22 18.57
C LEU A 392 25.07 13.72 19.87
N ALA A 393 25.97 14.49 20.46
CA ALA A 393 26.69 14.10 21.67
C ALA A 393 25.77 14.14 22.91
N GLU A 394 24.89 15.14 22.99
CA GLU A 394 23.82 15.25 23.99
C GLU A 394 22.84 14.09 23.85
N ALA A 395 22.41 13.77 22.63
CA ALA A 395 21.52 12.64 22.36
C ALA A 395 22.15 11.31 22.81
N ARG A 396 23.43 11.06 22.48
CA ARG A 396 24.17 9.88 22.94
C ARG A 396 24.32 9.82 24.45
N THR A 397 24.60 10.96 25.08
CA THR A 397 24.72 11.05 26.55
C THR A 397 23.41 10.66 27.22
N PHE A 398 22.28 11.10 26.67
CA PHE A 398 20.96 10.71 27.16
C PHE A 398 20.70 9.20 26.99
N VAL A 399 21.08 8.61 25.86
CA VAL A 399 21.00 7.15 25.64
C VAL A 399 21.86 6.37 26.66
N VAL A 400 23.06 6.86 26.98
CA VAL A 400 23.90 6.26 28.04
C VAL A 400 23.22 6.34 29.40
N GLN A 401 22.56 7.45 29.72
CA GLN A 401 21.78 7.60 30.97
C GLN A 401 20.54 6.69 31.00
N LEU A 402 19.86 6.49 29.87
CA LEU A 402 18.77 5.51 29.77
C LEU A 402 19.29 4.10 30.08
N ARG A 403 20.47 3.73 29.58
CA ARG A 403 21.07 2.41 29.82
C ARG A 403 21.32 2.11 31.31
N THR A 404 21.59 3.12 32.12
CA THR A 404 21.79 2.96 33.57
C THR A 404 20.50 2.76 34.37
N ARG A 405 19.33 2.96 33.74
CA ARG A 405 18.00 2.93 34.36
C ARG A 405 17.08 1.89 33.73
N LEU A 406 17.67 0.94 32.98
CA LEU A 406 16.94 -0.17 32.38
C LEU A 406 16.42 -1.10 33.47
N VAL A 407 15.20 -1.58 33.28
CA VAL A 407 14.56 -2.60 34.13
C VAL A 407 14.86 -3.96 33.51
N ASP A 408 15.21 -4.94 34.34
CA ASP A 408 15.35 -6.32 33.89
C ASP A 408 13.94 -6.88 33.65
N PRO A 409 13.59 -7.35 32.44
CA PRO A 409 12.25 -7.86 32.14
C PRO A 409 11.84 -9.07 32.99
N THR A 410 12.77 -9.68 33.74
CA THR A 410 12.50 -10.80 34.65
C THR A 410 12.06 -10.41 36.06
N ASP A 411 12.23 -9.15 36.49
CA ASP A 411 11.88 -8.71 37.85
C ASP A 411 10.39 -8.35 38.02
N GLU A 412 9.68 -7.96 36.96
CA GLU A 412 8.22 -7.69 37.03
C GLU A 412 7.39 -8.97 37.23
N ALA A 413 7.90 -10.14 36.82
CA ALA A 413 7.21 -11.43 37.01
C ALA A 413 7.26 -11.97 38.45
N ARG A 414 7.94 -11.30 39.38
CA ARG A 414 8.03 -11.68 40.80
C ARG A 414 7.28 -10.74 41.75
N GLY A 415 6.59 -9.73 41.22
CA GLY A 415 6.01 -8.63 41.99
C GLY A 415 4.54 -8.77 42.40
N ASP A 416 3.88 -9.90 42.10
CA ASP A 416 2.54 -10.19 42.62
C ASP A 416 2.61 -11.44 43.51
N GLY A 417 2.86 -11.21 44.81
CA GLY A 417 2.85 -12.22 45.87
C GLY A 417 2.20 -11.68 47.13
#